data_AF-G2E0U8-F1
#
_entry.id   AF-G2E0U8-F1
#
_cell.length_a   1.000
_cell.length_b   1.000
_cell.length_c   1.000
_cell.angle_alpha   90.00
_cell.angle_beta   90.00
_cell.angle_gamma   90.00
#
_symmetry.space_group_name_H-M   'P 1'
#
loop_
_entity.id
_entity.type
_entity.pdbx_description
1 polymer ?
#
loop_
_entity_poly.entity_id
_entity_poly.type
_entity_poly.pdbx_seq_one_letter_code
_entity_poly.pdbx_strand_id
1 'polypeptide(L)'
;MAVICIGATCQAQAGSLVVDNGEITDVVNVEIRGELYDLKFVDSSFNGGYPANFAGYGALACDAVKAIVAASDSGTLRVRQDLKPRGCASSDACTILVPNHATGAAPSATMSYACELIHVGGQLRSGDPQWPFDPSMDTGYMPDMTYAILTPAQ
;
A
#
# COMPACT_ATOMS: atom_id res chain seq x y z
N MET A 1 -29.88 11.30 -38.59
CA MET A 1 -28.87 10.32 -38.14
C MET A 1 -28.34 10.79 -36.80
N ALA A 2 -28.73 10.14 -35.71
CA ALA A 2 -28.22 10.44 -34.37
C ALA A 2 -27.06 9.49 -34.08
N VAL A 3 -25.85 10.03 -33.96
CA VAL A 3 -24.67 9.27 -33.55
C VAL A 3 -24.70 9.24 -32.02
N ILE A 4 -25.09 8.10 -31.47
CA ILE A 4 -24.96 7.82 -30.04
C ILE A 4 -23.51 7.39 -29.82
N CYS A 5 -22.66 8.31 -29.34
CA CYS A 5 -21.37 7.95 -28.78
C CYS A 5 -21.63 7.18 -27.48
N ILE A 6 -21.58 5.85 -27.56
CA ILE A 6 -21.50 4.99 -26.38
C ILE A 6 -20.13 5.28 -25.78
N GLY A 7 -20.08 6.21 -24.82
CA GLY A 7 -18.91 6.43 -23.99
C GLY A 7 -18.59 5.10 -23.32
N ALA A 8 -17.47 4.50 -23.70
CA ALA A 8 -16.87 3.42 -22.93
C ALA A 8 -16.57 4.00 -21.54
N THR A 9 -17.44 3.73 -20.58
CA THR A 9 -17.06 3.82 -19.19
C THR A 9 -16.04 2.72 -19.00
N CYS A 10 -14.76 3.09 -18.99
CA CYS A 10 -13.72 2.20 -18.50
C CYS A 10 -14.10 1.94 -17.05
N GLN A 11 -14.76 0.82 -16.79
CA GLN A 11 -14.92 0.32 -15.44
C GLN A 11 -13.52 -0.06 -15.00
N ALA A 12 -12.80 0.88 -14.38
CA ALA A 12 -11.58 0.61 -13.65
C ALA A 12 -11.93 -0.53 -12.69
N GLN A 13 -11.37 -1.71 -12.96
CA GLN A 13 -11.76 -2.90 -12.22
C GLN A 13 -11.21 -2.78 -10.82
N ALA A 14 -12.16 -2.86 -9.90
CA ALA A 14 -12.06 -2.63 -8.49
C ALA A 14 -11.03 -3.57 -7.84
N GLY A 15 -10.04 -3.00 -7.16
CA GLY A 15 -9.13 -3.77 -6.32
C GLY A 15 -9.90 -4.54 -5.24
N SER A 16 -9.35 -5.64 -4.74
CA SER A 16 -9.99 -6.44 -3.69
C SER A 16 -9.02 -6.80 -2.57
N LEU A 17 -9.54 -6.96 -1.36
CA LEU A 17 -8.75 -7.43 -0.22
C LEU A 17 -8.58 -8.95 -0.29
N VAL A 18 -7.35 -9.42 -0.22
CA VAL A 18 -7.03 -10.83 -0.02
C VAL A 18 -6.88 -11.08 1.47
N VAL A 19 -7.51 -12.15 1.96
CA VAL A 19 -7.50 -12.54 3.37
C VAL A 19 -6.95 -13.96 3.48
N ASP A 20 -5.94 -14.13 4.30
CA ASP A 20 -5.33 -15.43 4.61
C ASP A 20 -5.00 -15.50 6.10
N ASN A 21 -5.35 -16.63 6.73
CA ASN A 21 -5.19 -16.87 8.16
C ASN A 21 -5.75 -15.77 9.07
N GLY A 22 -6.84 -15.11 8.66
CA GLY A 22 -7.49 -14.06 9.44
C GLY A 22 -6.77 -12.70 9.39
N GLU A 23 -5.87 -12.49 8.43
CA GLU A 23 -5.20 -11.22 8.18
C GLU A 23 -5.48 -10.76 6.75
N ILE A 24 -5.52 -9.45 6.53
CA ILE A 24 -5.48 -8.89 5.18
C ILE A 24 -4.03 -9.01 4.71
N THR A 25 -3.79 -9.71 3.61
CA THR A 25 -2.44 -9.92 3.10
C THR A 25 -2.10 -9.03 1.93
N ASP A 26 -3.10 -8.69 1.11
CA ASP A 26 -2.88 -7.96 -0.13
C ASP A 26 -4.11 -7.10 -0.48
N VAL A 27 -3.87 -6.04 -1.25
CA VAL A 27 -4.87 -5.40 -2.10
C VAL A 27 -4.51 -5.72 -3.55
N VAL A 28 -5.31 -6.54 -4.21
CA VAL A 28 -5.01 -7.02 -5.57
C VAL A 28 -5.78 -6.25 -6.64
N ASN A 29 -5.25 -6.23 -7.86
CA ASN A 29 -5.86 -5.59 -9.03
C ASN A 29 -6.15 -4.09 -8.83
N VAL A 30 -5.22 -3.37 -8.19
CA VAL A 30 -5.27 -1.92 -8.07
C VAL A 30 -4.83 -1.30 -9.39
N GLU A 31 -5.72 -0.58 -10.07
CA GLU A 31 -5.37 0.17 -11.26
C GLU A 31 -4.57 1.44 -10.92
N ILE A 32 -3.35 1.53 -11.43
CA ILE A 32 -2.46 2.67 -11.26
C ILE A 32 -1.96 3.09 -12.64
N ARG A 33 -2.38 4.29 -13.09
CA ARG A 33 -2.00 4.85 -14.40
C ARG A 33 -2.28 3.93 -15.60
N GLY A 34 -3.36 3.14 -15.53
CA GLY A 34 -3.80 2.24 -16.60
C GLY A 34 -3.16 0.85 -16.57
N GLU A 35 -2.38 0.52 -15.54
CA GLU A 35 -1.81 -0.81 -15.30
C GLU A 35 -2.31 -1.37 -13.97
N LEU A 36 -2.43 -2.70 -13.86
CA LEU A 36 -2.88 -3.36 -12.64
C LEU A 36 -1.69 -3.79 -11.78
N TYR A 37 -1.79 -3.51 -10.48
CA TYR A 37 -0.80 -3.86 -9.48
C TYR A 37 -1.44 -4.54 -8.27
N ASP A 38 -0.66 -5.38 -7.61
CA ASP A 38 -0.96 -5.94 -6.31
C ASP A 38 -0.08 -5.28 -5.25
N LEU A 39 -0.69 -4.86 -4.15
CA LEU A 39 0.00 -4.34 -2.97
C LEU A 39 -0.04 -5.37 -1.85
N LYS A 40 1.08 -6.02 -1.60
CA LYS A 40 1.24 -7.05 -0.56
C LYS A 40 1.76 -6.46 0.74
N PHE A 41 1.14 -6.82 1.86
CA PHE A 41 1.60 -6.48 3.21
C PHE A 41 2.57 -7.54 3.73
N VAL A 42 3.72 -7.12 4.26
CA VAL A 42 4.80 -8.01 4.67
C VAL A 42 5.29 -7.72 6.09
N ASP A 43 5.30 -8.78 6.91
CA ASP A 43 5.90 -8.80 8.26
C ASP A 43 7.42 -8.96 8.17
N SER A 44 8.09 -7.97 7.61
CA SER A 44 9.54 -7.99 7.44
C SER A 44 10.11 -6.61 7.67
N SER A 45 11.33 -6.53 8.19
CA SER A 45 12.10 -5.30 8.09
C SER A 45 12.34 -4.94 6.61
N PHE A 46 12.56 -3.66 6.32
CA PHE A 46 12.86 -3.20 4.96
C PHE A 46 13.94 -4.06 4.28
N ASN A 47 15.07 -4.29 4.94
CA ASN A 47 16.17 -5.07 4.38
C ASN A 47 15.90 -6.59 4.26
N GLY A 48 14.82 -7.11 4.86
CA GLY A 48 14.41 -8.50 4.75
C GLY A 48 13.39 -8.77 3.64
N GLY A 49 12.63 -7.75 3.21
CA GLY A 49 11.54 -7.89 2.23
C GLY A 49 11.87 -7.46 0.81
N TYR A 50 12.83 -6.53 0.62
CA TYR A 50 13.14 -5.92 -0.67
C TYR A 50 14.46 -6.44 -1.29
N PRO A 51 14.59 -6.45 -2.64
CA PRO A 51 15.81 -6.90 -3.31
C PRO A 51 17.00 -5.97 -3.06
N ALA A 52 18.22 -6.49 -3.23
CA ALA A 52 19.48 -5.82 -2.86
C ALA A 52 19.70 -4.42 -3.46
N ASN A 53 19.10 -4.13 -4.61
CA ASN A 53 19.22 -2.84 -5.31
C ASN A 53 17.92 -2.05 -5.33
N PHE A 54 17.01 -2.32 -4.38
CA PHE A 54 15.75 -1.62 -4.30
C PHE A 54 15.96 -0.17 -3.83
N ALA A 55 15.61 0.79 -4.69
CA ALA A 55 15.72 2.21 -4.41
C ALA A 55 14.36 2.86 -4.04
N GLY A 56 13.32 2.05 -3.82
CA GLY A 56 11.94 2.52 -3.72
C GLY A 56 11.18 2.44 -5.05
N TYR A 57 9.85 2.60 -4.99
CA TYR A 57 8.97 2.60 -6.17
C TYR A 57 8.84 3.97 -6.84
N GLY A 58 9.47 5.02 -6.29
CA GLY A 58 9.33 6.39 -6.77
C GLY A 58 7.87 6.86 -6.75
N ALA A 59 7.45 7.57 -7.79
CA ALA A 59 6.08 8.10 -7.89
C ALA A 59 4.99 7.03 -7.81
N LEU A 60 5.30 5.79 -8.20
CA LEU A 60 4.35 4.68 -8.17
C LEU A 60 3.87 4.36 -6.74
N ALA A 61 4.71 4.56 -5.71
CA ALA A 61 4.32 4.36 -4.32
C ALA A 61 3.12 5.22 -3.91
N CYS A 62 3.20 6.53 -4.14
CA CYS A 62 2.16 7.47 -3.72
C CYS A 62 0.91 7.36 -4.59
N ASP A 63 1.04 6.94 -5.84
CA ASP A 63 -0.12 6.69 -6.69
C ASP A 63 -0.84 5.41 -6.30
N ALA A 64 -0.12 4.38 -5.86
CA ALA A 64 -0.72 3.19 -5.25
C ALA A 64 -1.54 3.55 -4.01
N VAL A 65 -0.97 4.36 -3.10
CA VAL A 65 -1.69 4.86 -1.91
C VAL A 65 -2.98 5.56 -2.31
N LYS A 66 -2.93 6.51 -3.26
CA LYS A 66 -4.11 7.24 -3.71
C LYS A 66 -5.17 6.32 -4.34
N ALA A 67 -4.77 5.38 -5.18
CA ALA A 67 -5.67 4.45 -5.83
C ALA A 67 -6.39 3.54 -4.81
N ILE A 68 -5.65 3.05 -3.80
CA ILE A 68 -6.19 2.21 -2.73
C ILE A 68 -7.15 3.00 -1.84
N VAL A 69 -6.79 4.23 -1.47
CA VAL A 69 -7.69 5.11 -0.69
C VAL A 69 -8.98 5.38 -1.47
N ALA A 70 -8.88 5.71 -2.75
CA ALA A 70 -10.07 5.89 -3.60
C ALA A 70 -10.93 4.62 -3.68
N ALA A 71 -10.31 3.44 -3.75
CA ALA A 71 -11.00 2.16 -3.73
C ALA A 71 -11.67 1.86 -2.36
N SER A 72 -11.04 2.27 -1.26
CA SER A 72 -11.62 2.20 0.09
C SER A 72 -12.81 3.16 0.25
N ASP A 73 -12.65 4.42 -0.14
CA ASP A 73 -13.67 5.47 -0.02
C ASP A 73 -14.91 5.22 -0.90
N SER A 74 -14.71 4.61 -2.07
CA SER A 74 -15.82 4.22 -2.96
C SER A 74 -16.56 2.96 -2.51
N GLY A 75 -16.06 2.25 -1.48
CA GLY A 75 -16.62 0.99 -1.00
C GLY A 75 -16.28 -0.22 -1.86
N THR A 76 -15.44 -0.05 -2.89
CA THR A 76 -14.85 -1.13 -3.67
C THR A 76 -14.09 -2.11 -2.76
N LEU A 77 -13.27 -1.58 -1.86
CA LEU A 77 -12.64 -2.39 -0.81
C LEU A 77 -13.64 -2.55 0.33
N ARG A 78 -14.07 -3.79 0.55
CA ARG A 78 -15.00 -4.11 1.64
C ARG A 78 -14.34 -3.80 2.99
N VAL A 79 -15.03 -3.02 3.82
CA VAL A 79 -14.60 -2.73 5.19
C VAL A 79 -14.50 -4.01 6.02
N ARG A 80 -13.37 -4.20 6.73
CA ARG A 80 -13.08 -5.37 7.57
C ARG A 80 -12.52 -4.96 8.93
N GLN A 81 -13.40 -4.53 9.83
CA GLN A 81 -13.05 -4.12 11.20
C GLN A 81 -12.52 -5.26 12.07
N ASP A 82 -12.80 -6.50 11.67
CA ASP A 82 -12.39 -7.73 12.36
C ASP A 82 -10.98 -8.19 11.97
N LEU A 83 -10.36 -7.56 10.96
CA LEU A 83 -9.06 -7.96 10.45
C LEU A 83 -8.03 -6.85 10.62
N LYS A 84 -6.77 -7.27 10.69
CA LYS A 84 -5.59 -6.42 10.60
C LYS A 84 -4.81 -6.73 9.32
N PRO A 85 -4.06 -5.77 8.75
CA PRO A 85 -3.06 -6.09 7.74
C PRO A 85 -1.95 -6.97 8.30
N ARG A 86 -1.38 -7.83 7.47
CA ARG A 86 -0.26 -8.70 7.84
C ARG A 86 0.95 -7.88 8.30
N GLY A 87 1.56 -8.31 9.40
CA GLY A 87 2.68 -7.61 10.05
C GLY A 87 2.25 -6.51 11.03
N CYS A 88 0.98 -6.09 11.02
CA CYS A 88 0.47 -5.20 12.05
C CYS A 88 0.22 -5.96 13.36
N ALA A 89 0.33 -5.27 14.50
CA ALA A 89 0.03 -5.82 15.81
C ALA A 89 -1.49 -5.78 16.11
N SER A 90 -2.19 -4.74 15.65
CA SER A 90 -3.58 -4.43 15.98
C SER A 90 -4.48 -4.29 14.75
N SER A 91 -5.78 -4.58 14.93
CA SER A 91 -6.84 -4.24 13.97
C SER A 91 -7.34 -2.81 14.10
N ASP A 92 -7.02 -2.13 15.20
CA ASP A 92 -7.55 -0.79 15.50
C ASP A 92 -6.92 0.29 14.63
N ALA A 93 -5.58 0.30 14.56
CA ALA A 93 -4.80 1.23 13.77
C ALA A 93 -3.44 0.62 13.40
N CYS A 94 -3.00 0.77 12.15
CA CYS A 94 -1.67 0.38 11.70
C CYS A 94 -1.20 1.27 10.54
N THR A 95 0.07 1.69 10.59
CA THR A 95 0.71 2.43 9.49
C THR A 95 1.38 1.46 8.53
N ILE A 96 1.04 1.54 7.25
CA ILE A 96 1.58 0.72 6.18
C ILE A 96 2.47 1.62 5.32
N LEU A 97 3.77 1.33 5.31
CA LEU A 97 4.75 2.11 4.57
C LEU A 97 4.95 1.53 3.17
N VAL A 98 4.62 2.33 2.15
CA VAL A 98 4.92 2.03 0.73
C VAL A 98 6.19 2.78 0.34
N PRO A 99 7.34 2.10 0.11
CA PRO A 99 8.60 2.80 -0.09
C PRO A 99 8.62 3.60 -1.37
N ASN A 100 8.79 4.92 -1.26
CA ASN A 100 9.00 5.80 -2.39
C ASN A 100 10.49 5.88 -2.74
N HIS A 101 11.32 6.09 -1.71
CA HIS A 101 12.75 6.27 -1.87
C HIS A 101 13.52 5.53 -0.78
N ALA A 102 14.63 4.90 -1.17
CA ALA A 102 15.59 4.29 -0.27
C ALA A 102 17.02 4.63 -0.71
N THR A 103 17.91 4.74 0.26
CA THR A 103 19.34 5.01 0.06
C THR A 103 20.17 3.79 0.46
N GLY A 104 21.26 3.54 -0.25
CA GLY A 104 22.12 2.37 -0.04
C GLY A 104 21.62 1.11 -0.75
N ALA A 105 22.29 -0.01 -0.47
CA ALA A 105 21.95 -1.34 -0.98
C ALA A 105 21.66 -2.28 0.20
N ALA A 106 20.73 -3.21 0.03
CA ALA A 106 20.46 -4.19 1.07
C ALA A 106 21.73 -5.05 1.31
N PRO A 107 21.99 -5.50 2.54
CA PRO A 107 21.10 -5.46 3.71
C PRO A 107 21.20 -4.17 4.54
N SER A 108 21.90 -3.14 4.04
CA SER A 108 22.15 -1.89 4.77
C SER A 108 21.40 -0.70 4.14
N ALA A 109 20.34 -0.96 3.38
CA ALA A 109 19.54 0.10 2.79
C ALA A 109 18.64 0.75 3.85
N THR A 110 18.44 2.05 3.71
CA THR A 110 17.60 2.84 4.60
C THR A 110 16.49 3.46 3.76
N MET A 111 15.24 3.21 4.13
CA MET A 111 14.12 3.95 3.53
C MET A 111 14.22 5.41 3.98
N SER A 112 14.25 6.33 3.02
CA SER A 112 14.33 7.77 3.29
C SER A 112 13.03 8.49 3.00
N TYR A 113 12.12 7.85 2.24
CA TYR A 113 10.79 8.35 1.95
C TYR A 113 9.78 7.21 1.81
N ALA A 114 8.66 7.30 2.51
CA ALA A 114 7.50 6.43 2.32
C ALA A 114 6.22 7.24 2.06
N CYS A 115 5.37 6.70 1.21
CA CYS A 115 3.98 7.10 1.12
C CYS A 115 3.18 6.20 2.09
N GLU A 116 2.31 6.79 2.90
CA GLU A 116 1.62 6.08 3.97
C GLU A 116 0.20 5.68 3.60
N LEU A 117 -0.15 4.43 3.92
CA LEU A 117 -1.52 3.97 4.08
C LEU A 117 -1.77 3.73 5.56
N ILE A 118 -2.90 4.20 6.08
CA ILE A 118 -3.31 3.95 7.47
C ILE A 118 -4.50 3.00 7.42
N HIS A 119 -4.35 1.82 8.00
CA HIS A 119 -5.48 0.95 8.32
C HIS A 119 -6.10 1.42 9.63
N VAL A 120 -7.37 1.83 9.63
CA VAL A 120 -8.09 2.23 10.84
C VAL A 120 -9.57 1.94 10.71
N GLY A 121 -10.16 1.29 11.71
CA GLY A 121 -11.58 0.96 11.71
C GLY A 121 -12.02 0.13 10.48
N GLY A 122 -11.13 -0.77 10.00
CA GLY A 122 -11.37 -1.62 8.84
C GLY A 122 -11.33 -0.93 7.48
N GLN A 123 -10.89 0.34 7.43
CA GLN A 123 -10.72 1.13 6.21
C GLN A 123 -9.24 1.44 5.97
N LEU A 124 -8.88 1.69 4.71
CA LEU A 124 -7.57 2.19 4.32
C LEU A 124 -7.69 3.68 3.99
N ARG A 125 -6.86 4.51 4.64
CA ARG A 125 -6.83 5.97 4.49
C ARG A 125 -5.43 6.43 4.14
N SER A 126 -5.30 7.64 3.61
CA SER A 126 -3.98 8.26 3.42
C SER A 126 -3.42 8.68 4.76
N GLY A 127 -2.15 8.36 5.02
CA GLY A 127 -1.35 9.06 6.01
C GLY A 127 -0.63 10.26 5.41
N ASP A 128 0.08 11.00 6.26
CA ASP A 128 0.96 12.07 5.78
C ASP A 128 2.24 11.43 5.22
N PRO A 129 2.70 11.78 4.01
CA PRO A 129 3.96 11.25 3.50
C PRO A 129 5.12 11.56 4.45
N GLN A 130 5.93 10.55 4.78
CA GLN A 130 7.01 10.71 5.76
C GLN A 130 8.29 11.17 5.09
N TRP A 131 8.61 12.46 5.25
CA TRP A 131 9.87 13.02 4.77
C TRP A 131 10.49 14.03 5.74
N PRO A 132 11.78 13.90 6.08
CA PRO A 132 12.63 12.72 5.86
C PRO A 132 12.19 11.58 6.79
N PHE A 133 12.14 10.34 6.30
CA PHE A 133 11.95 9.17 7.16
C PHE A 133 13.30 8.66 7.67
N ASP A 134 13.47 8.59 8.98
CA ASP A 134 14.57 7.93 9.66
C ASP A 134 14.03 6.70 10.42
N PRO A 135 14.27 5.47 9.91
CA PRO A 135 13.78 4.25 10.55
C PRO A 135 14.28 4.06 11.99
N SER A 136 15.39 4.69 12.38
CA SER A 136 15.93 4.59 13.75
C SER A 136 15.21 5.48 14.76
N MET A 137 14.53 6.53 14.29
CA MET A 137 13.77 7.47 15.13
C MET A 137 12.26 7.29 14.95
N ASP A 138 11.78 7.29 13.71
CA ASP A 138 10.35 7.38 13.39
C ASP A 138 9.58 6.11 13.73
N THR A 139 10.22 4.94 13.61
CA THR A 139 9.61 3.66 14.01
C THR A 139 9.29 3.62 15.51
N GLY A 140 10.07 4.32 16.35
CA GLY A 140 9.79 4.47 17.77
C GLY A 140 8.52 5.27 18.06
N TYR A 141 8.10 6.12 17.12
CA TYR A 141 6.86 6.91 17.20
C TYR A 141 5.70 6.28 16.42
N MET A 142 5.94 5.16 15.71
CA MET A 142 4.96 4.38 14.96
C MET A 142 4.87 2.96 15.53
N PRO A 143 4.23 2.76 16.70
CA PRO A 143 4.30 1.51 17.44
C PRO A 143 3.63 0.32 16.74
N ASP A 144 2.78 0.57 15.75
CA ASP A 144 2.18 -0.45 14.89
C ASP A 144 2.36 -0.09 13.42
N MET A 145 3.32 -0.75 12.77
CA MET A 145 3.63 -0.51 11.37
C MET A 145 4.06 -1.77 10.63
N THR A 146 3.83 -1.78 9.32
CA THR A 146 4.25 -2.82 8.39
C THR A 146 4.73 -2.20 7.08
N TYR A 147 5.35 -3.00 6.22
CA TYR A 147 5.79 -2.56 4.89
C TYR A 147 4.91 -3.16 3.80
N ALA A 148 4.88 -2.49 2.65
CA ALA A 148 4.15 -2.96 1.49
C ALA A 148 5.02 -3.15 0.24
N ILE A 149 4.86 -4.30 -0.41
CA ILE A 149 5.52 -4.63 -1.67
C ILE A 149 4.50 -4.46 -2.79
N LEU A 150 4.84 -3.62 -3.77
CA LEU A 150 4.06 -3.44 -4.99
C LEU A 150 4.63 -4.31 -6.11
N THR A 151 3.77 -5.09 -6.76
CA THR A 151 4.11 -5.91 -7.93
C THR A 151 3.07 -5.72 -9.04
N PRO A 152 3.42 -5.86 -10.33
CA PRO A 152 2.42 -5.99 -11.38
C PRO A 152 1.46 -7.14 -11.06
N ALA A 153 0.16 -6.95 -11.31
CA ALA A 153 -0.85 -7.98 -11.13
C ALA A 153 -0.64 -9.12 -12.14
N GLN A 154 -0.98 -10.35 -11.74
CA GLN A 154 -0.88 -11.56 -12.57
C GLN A 154 -2.17 -11.88 -13.34
#